data_AF-A0A1F9Y1K7-F1
#
_entry.id   AF-A0A1F9Y1K7-F1
#
_cell.length_a   1.000
_cell.length_b   1.000
_cell.length_c   1.000
_cell.angle_alpha   90.00
_cell.angle_beta   90.00
_cell.angle_gamma   90.00
#
_symmetry.space_group_name_H-M   'P 1'
#
loop_
_entity.id
_entity.type
_entity.pdbx_description
1 polymer ?
#
loop_
_entity_poly.entity_id
_entity_poly.type
_entity_poly.pdbx_seq_one_letter_code
_entity_poly.pdbx_strand_id
1 'polypeptide(L)'
;MVDYFTNLMKTPSEWVFYKKEYGEYKNLGEFRRSFRTACKKAGVPWLRVHDLRHQAVTAMSRRRVPQPVIMKVAGLSTNSVFNRYRTVDLIDIKDCFKETI
;
A
#
# COMPACT_ATOMS: atom_id res chain seq x y z
N MET A 1 -16.64 18.56 -9.55
CA MET A 1 -16.10 17.52 -8.65
C MET A 1 -14.57 17.41 -8.78
N VAL A 2 -13.86 18.54 -8.92
CA VAL A 2 -12.38 18.59 -8.99
C VAL A 2 -11.82 19.69 -8.07
N ASP A 3 -12.67 20.60 -7.56
CA ASP A 3 -12.27 21.76 -6.75
C ASP A 3 -11.87 21.44 -5.30
N TYR A 4 -12.02 20.19 -4.85
CA TYR A 4 -11.67 19.80 -3.48
C TYR A 4 -10.16 19.74 -3.21
N PHE A 5 -9.35 19.58 -4.26
CA PHE A 5 -7.90 19.56 -4.10
C PHE A 5 -7.32 20.84 -4.68
N THR A 6 -7.07 21.83 -3.82
CA THR A 6 -6.38 23.09 -4.18
C THR A 6 -4.98 22.87 -4.75
N ASN A 7 -4.40 21.69 -4.52
CA ASN A 7 -3.12 21.24 -5.04
C ASN A 7 -3.24 20.29 -6.24
N LEU A 8 -4.40 20.18 -6.91
CA LEU A 8 -4.49 19.42 -8.17
C LEU A 8 -3.92 20.22 -9.35
N MET A 9 -3.43 19.49 -10.35
CA MET A 9 -2.89 20.09 -11.57
C MET A 9 -4.00 20.83 -12.31
N LYS A 10 -3.73 22.07 -12.69
CA LYS A 10 -4.63 22.83 -13.55
C LYS A 10 -4.40 22.56 -15.04
N THR A 11 -3.32 21.86 -15.38
CA THR A 11 -2.95 21.49 -16.75
C THR A 11 -2.72 19.98 -16.85
N PRO A 12 -3.02 19.35 -18.00
CA PRO A 12 -2.72 17.94 -18.19
C PRO A 12 -1.21 17.72 -18.09
N SER A 13 -0.80 16.70 -17.35
CA SER A 13 0.60 16.29 -17.23
C SER A 13 0.71 14.80 -17.47
N GLU A 14 1.91 14.38 -17.83
CA GLU A 14 2.26 12.97 -18.04
C GLU A 14 2.30 12.16 -16.71
N TRP A 15 2.39 12.83 -15.56
CA TRP A 15 2.69 12.19 -14.27
C TRP A 15 1.51 12.26 -13.29
N VAL A 16 1.09 11.11 -12.75
CA VAL A 16 0.06 11.03 -11.70
C VAL A 16 0.55 11.65 -10.38
N PHE A 17 1.80 11.39 -10.01
CA PHE A 17 2.47 12.00 -8.87
C PHE A 17 3.59 12.91 -9.36
N TYR A 18 3.56 14.17 -8.94
CA TYR A 18 4.43 15.21 -9.46
C TYR A 18 4.92 16.11 -8.32
N LYS A 19 5.99 16.84 -8.59
CA LYS A 19 6.41 18.00 -7.80
C LYS A 19 6.19 19.27 -8.62
N LYS A 20 5.75 20.34 -7.97
CA LYS A 20 5.63 21.66 -8.59
C LYS A 20 6.91 22.45 -8.33
N GLU A 21 7.57 22.90 -9.38
CA GLU A 21 8.84 23.63 -9.31
C GLU A 21 8.79 24.81 -10.29
N TYR A 22 8.96 26.05 -9.81
CA TYR A 22 8.87 27.29 -10.62
C TYR A 22 7.60 27.42 -11.50
N GLY A 23 6.48 26.83 -11.08
CA GLY A 23 5.23 26.85 -11.85
C GLY A 23 5.07 25.69 -12.84
N GLU A 24 6.11 24.89 -13.05
CA GLU A 24 6.07 23.69 -13.87
C GLU A 24 5.83 22.43 -13.02
N TYR A 25 5.30 21.40 -13.67
CA TYR A 25 5.09 20.10 -13.05
C TYR A 25 6.14 19.11 -13.54
N LYS A 26 6.92 18.58 -12.61
CA LYS A 26 8.00 17.62 -12.89
C LYS A 26 7.73 16.30 -12.18
N ASN A 27 8.45 15.26 -12.60
CA ASN A 27 8.41 13.96 -11.92
C ASN A 27 8.77 14.09 -10.44
N LEU A 28 8.19 13.21 -9.61
CA LEU A 28 8.34 13.25 -8.15
C LEU A 28 9.80 13.04 -7.68
N GLY A 29 10.67 12.50 -8.54
CA GLY A 29 12.04 12.14 -8.20
C GLY A 29 12.11 10.99 -7.18
N GLU A 30 13.00 11.09 -6.20
CA GLU A 30 13.26 10.01 -5.25
C GLU A 30 12.25 9.95 -4.09
N PHE A 31 11.12 9.29 -4.32
CA PHE A 31 10.06 9.06 -3.33
C PHE A 31 10.54 8.40 -2.02
N ARG A 32 11.59 7.56 -2.08
CA ARG A 32 12.08 6.83 -0.89
C ARG A 32 12.53 7.77 0.22
N ARG A 33 13.11 8.93 -0.13
CA ARG A 33 13.59 9.91 0.85
C ARG A 33 12.43 10.57 1.60
N SER A 34 11.42 11.04 0.88
CA SER A 34 10.23 11.65 1.48
C SER A 34 9.46 10.64 2.33
N PHE A 35 9.31 9.40 1.85
CA PHE A 35 8.69 8.31 2.60
C PHE A 35 9.44 8.00 3.90
N ARG A 36 10.77 7.87 3.88
CA ARG A 36 11.58 7.65 5.08
C ARG A 36 11.40 8.77 6.10
N THR A 37 11.35 10.03 5.65
CA THR A 37 11.08 11.17 6.53
C THR A 37 9.68 11.09 7.15
N ALA A 38 8.67 10.71 6.38
CA ALA A 38 7.33 10.48 6.91
C ALA A 38 7.30 9.36 7.95
N CYS A 39 7.95 8.22 7.68
CA CYS A 39 8.09 7.11 8.63
C CYS A 39 8.77 7.53 9.94
N LYS A 40 9.82 8.35 9.87
CA LYS A 40 10.48 8.91 11.07
C LYS A 40 9.53 9.78 11.88
N LYS A 41 8.77 10.67 11.22
CA LYS A 41 7.78 11.54 11.89
C LYS A 41 6.64 10.73 12.52
N ALA A 42 6.26 9.62 11.89
CA ALA A 42 5.23 8.71 12.38
C ALA A 42 5.72 7.72 13.46
N GLY A 43 7.00 7.79 13.88
CA GLY A 43 7.55 6.89 14.90
C GLY A 43 7.84 5.46 14.43
N VAL A 44 7.81 5.20 13.13
CA VAL A 44 8.02 3.87 12.52
C VAL A 44 9.20 3.86 11.52
N PRO A 45 10.43 4.22 11.95
CA PRO A 45 11.57 4.42 11.03
C PRO A 45 12.01 3.15 10.29
N TRP A 46 11.62 1.96 10.76
CA TRP A 46 11.93 0.67 10.13
C TRP A 46 11.01 0.32 8.96
N LEU A 47 9.86 0.98 8.85
CA LEU A 47 8.83 0.64 7.87
C LEU A 47 9.31 0.95 6.44
N ARG A 48 9.28 -0.06 5.58
CA ARG A 48 9.54 0.06 4.14
C ARG A 48 8.22 0.06 3.38
N VAL A 49 8.22 0.69 2.21
CA VAL A 49 7.06 0.67 1.29
C VAL A 49 6.65 -0.76 0.94
N HIS A 50 7.62 -1.66 0.83
CA HIS A 50 7.36 -3.08 0.55
C HIS A 50 6.57 -3.74 1.69
N ASP A 51 6.80 -3.35 2.94
CA ASP A 51 6.09 -3.91 4.10
C ASP A 51 4.61 -3.55 4.06
N LEU A 52 4.25 -2.37 3.53
CA LEU A 52 2.84 -1.99 3.32
C LEU A 52 2.12 -2.96 2.39
N ARG A 53 2.81 -3.53 1.40
CA ARG A 53 2.24 -4.53 0.50
C ARG A 53 1.95 -5.84 1.22
N HIS A 54 2.84 -6.28 2.12
CA HIS A 54 2.58 -7.43 2.99
C HIS A 54 1.36 -7.19 3.91
N GLN A 55 1.31 -6.00 4.52
CA GLN A 55 0.21 -5.62 5.42
C GLN A 55 -1.12 -5.56 4.68
N ALA A 56 -1.14 -5.03 3.45
CA ALA A 56 -2.36 -4.98 2.62
C ALA A 56 -2.90 -6.38 2.30
N VAL A 57 -2.03 -7.32 1.89
CA VAL A 57 -2.42 -8.70 1.61
C VAL A 57 -2.99 -9.37 2.86
N THR A 58 -2.33 -9.20 4.01
CA THR A 58 -2.76 -9.76 5.30
C THR A 58 -4.10 -9.15 5.74
N ALA A 59 -4.27 -7.84 5.64
CA ALA A 59 -5.50 -7.15 6.00
C ALA A 59 -6.69 -7.58 5.12
N MET A 60 -6.49 -7.73 3.81
CA MET A 60 -7.53 -8.26 2.91
C MET A 60 -7.90 -9.70 3.25
N SER A 61 -6.91 -10.54 3.57
CA SER A 61 -7.16 -11.93 3.99
C SER A 61 -7.95 -12.00 5.30
N ARG A 62 -7.63 -11.16 6.29
CA ARG A 62 -8.37 -11.07 7.56
C ARG A 62 -9.81 -10.60 7.37
N ARG A 63 -10.06 -9.77 6.37
CA ARG A 63 -11.41 -9.36 5.94
C ARG A 63 -12.13 -10.42 5.09
N ARG A 64 -11.60 -11.65 5.01
CA ARG A 64 -12.17 -12.79 4.26
C ARG A 64 -12.34 -12.52 2.77
N VAL A 65 -11.56 -11.60 2.19
CA VAL A 65 -11.56 -11.40 0.74
C VAL A 65 -11.00 -12.67 0.09
N PRO A 66 -11.66 -13.22 -0.97
CA PRO A 66 -11.18 -14.43 -1.62
C PRO A 66 -9.75 -14.26 -2.16
N GLN A 67 -8.90 -15.28 -1.95
CA GLN A 67 -7.51 -15.27 -2.39
C GLN A 67 -7.32 -14.86 -3.86
N PRO A 68 -8.11 -15.34 -4.85
CA PRO A 68 -7.95 -14.93 -6.25
C PRO A 68 -8.13 -13.42 -6.45
N VAL A 69 -9.05 -12.80 -5.69
CA VAL A 69 -9.29 -11.34 -5.73
C VAL A 69 -8.10 -10.60 -5.13
N ILE A 70 -7.59 -11.05 -3.98
CA ILE A 70 -6.41 -10.46 -3.34
C ILE A 70 -5.20 -10.53 -4.28
N MET A 71 -4.97 -11.68 -4.92
CA MET A 71 -3.88 -11.87 -5.86
C MET A 71 -4.01 -10.95 -7.08
N LYS A 72 -5.23 -10.76 -7.60
CA LYS A 72 -5.48 -9.85 -8.72
C LYS A 72 -5.25 -8.38 -8.35
N VAL A 73 -5.73 -7.95 -7.18
CA VAL A 73 -5.57 -6.58 -6.67
C VAL A 73 -4.12 -6.28 -6.34
N ALA A 74 -3.44 -7.21 -5.66
CA ALA A 74 -2.02 -7.04 -5.35
C ALA A 74 -1.17 -7.18 -6.61
N GLY A 75 -1.56 -7.96 -7.62
CA GLY A 75 -0.73 -8.30 -8.77
C GLY A 75 0.28 -9.40 -8.45
N LEU A 76 -0.17 -10.45 -7.74
CA LEU A 76 0.63 -11.63 -7.40
C LEU A 76 0.36 -12.72 -8.42
N SER A 77 1.40 -13.14 -9.14
CA SER A 77 1.29 -14.08 -10.26
C SER A 77 1.13 -15.54 -9.84
N THR A 78 1.60 -15.91 -8.64
CA THR A 78 1.59 -17.31 -8.19
C THR A 78 1.14 -17.44 -6.73
N ASN A 79 0.55 -18.60 -6.40
CA ASN A 79 0.13 -18.92 -5.03
C ASN A 79 1.31 -18.97 -4.05
N SER A 80 2.49 -19.39 -4.51
CA SER A 80 3.72 -19.37 -3.70
C SER A 80 4.09 -17.95 -3.26
N VAL A 81 3.91 -16.97 -4.15
CA VAL A 81 4.15 -15.57 -3.82
C VAL A 81 3.10 -15.06 -2.83
N PHE A 82 1.83 -15.42 -2.98
CA PHE A 82 0.78 -15.10 -2.00
C PHE A 82 1.12 -15.62 -0.60
N ASN A 83 1.56 -16.89 -0.49
CA ASN A 83 1.94 -17.48 0.79
C ASN A 83 3.15 -16.80 1.44
N ARG A 84 4.07 -16.25 0.65
CA ARG A 84 5.19 -15.44 1.18
C ARG A 84 4.73 -14.10 1.74
N TYR A 85 3.71 -13.49 1.14
CA TYR A 85 3.18 -12.21 1.59
C TYR A 85 2.20 -12.34 2.77
N ARG A 86 1.48 -13.47 2.87
CA ARG A 86 0.57 -13.79 3.97
C ARG A 86 1.32 -14.49 5.09
N THR A 87 1.85 -13.72 6.03
CA THR A 87 2.30 -14.26 7.32
C THR A 87 1.07 -14.61 8.15
N VAL A 88 0.98 -15.87 8.59
CA VAL A 88 -0.11 -16.33 9.48
C VAL A 88 0.34 -16.08 10.92
N ASP A 89 -0.42 -15.26 11.66
CA ASP A 89 -0.14 -14.98 13.06
C ASP A 89 -0.97 -15.88 14.00
N LEU A 90 -0.56 -15.97 15.26
CA LEU A 90 -1.29 -16.70 16.31
C LEU A 90 -2.74 -16.23 16.49
N ILE A 91 -3.02 -14.96 16.16
CA ILE A 91 -4.37 -14.39 16.20
C ILE A 91 -5.24 -15.04 15.11
N ASP A 92 -4.71 -15.19 13.91
CA ASP A 92 -5.44 -15.80 12.78
C ASP A 92 -5.79 -17.27 13.09
N ILE A 93 -4.91 -17.97 13.82
CA ILE A 93 -5.15 -19.34 14.31
C ILE A 93 -6.27 -19.35 15.35
N LYS A 94 -6.23 -18.45 16.35
CA LYS A 94 -7.27 -18.35 17.37
C LYS A 94 -8.64 -18.03 16.78
N ASP A 95 -8.71 -17.13 15.81
CA ASP A 95 -9.96 -16.74 15.17
C ASP A 95 -10.56 -17.91 14.36
N CYS A 96 -9.73 -18.73 13.72
CA CYS A 96 -10.17 -19.94 13.03
C CYS A 96 -10.89 -20.92 13.99
N PHE A 97 -10.31 -21.20 15.16
CA PHE A 97 -10.89 -22.13 16.12
C PHE A 97 -12.16 -21.62 16.79
N LYS A 98 -12.32 -20.29 16.94
CA LYS A 98 -13.54 -19.70 17.52
C LYS A 98 -14.77 -19.83 16.64
N GLU A 99 -14.62 -19.94 15.32
CA GLU A 99 -15.75 -20.06 14.40
C GLU A 99 -16.16 -21.51 14.10
N THR A 100 -15.41 -22.48 14.62
CA THR A 100 -15.67 -23.91 14.37
C THR A 100 -16.50 -24.56 15.50
N ILE A 101 -16.88 -23.79 16.53
CA ILE A 101 -17.70 -24.21 17.67
C ILE A 101 -18.98 -23.37 17.68
#